data_AF-A0A1Q4YVX7-F1
#
_entry.id   AF-A0A1Q4YVX7-F1
#
_cell.length_a   1.000
_cell.length_b   1.000
_cell.length_c   1.000
_cell.angle_alpha   90.00
_cell.angle_beta   90.00
_cell.angle_gamma   90.00
#
_symmetry.space_group_name_H-M   'P 1'
#
loop_
_entity.id
_entity.type
_entity.pdbx_description
1 polymer ?
#
loop_
_entity_poly.entity_id
_entity_poly.type
_entity_poly.pdbx_seq_one_letter_code
_entity_poly.pdbx_strand_id
1 'polypeptide(L)'
;MEAVEINAGEFYLRQLRADDRIDDRGALVGGGLCADLDAAGAHIAERADQWHTEEACSWAVCDQLTGTAVGVISLSRTGELDCWITPDLRGKGIATHATAAVLRFGFGFLDLPLITARPPDDAARRVAAKCGFTAEGPLGVWTRLR
;
A
#
# COMPACT_ATOMS: atom_id res chain seq x y z
N MET A 1 -3.99 -15.18 7.30
CA MET A 1 -5.28 -14.52 6.93
C MET A 1 -5.54 -14.63 5.42
N GLU A 2 -6.81 -14.67 4.99
CA GLU A 2 -7.15 -14.50 3.57
C GLU A 2 -7.02 -13.04 3.15
N ALA A 3 -6.58 -12.79 1.91
CA ALA A 3 -6.41 -11.42 1.44
C ALA A 3 -7.76 -10.69 1.32
N VAL A 4 -7.87 -9.56 2.01
CA VAL A 4 -9.07 -8.73 2.02
C VAL A 4 -9.01 -7.73 0.87
N GLU A 5 -10.10 -7.56 0.12
CA GLU A 5 -10.21 -6.50 -0.89
C GLU A 5 -10.96 -5.28 -0.29
N ILE A 6 -10.53 -4.06 -0.63
CA ILE A 6 -11.04 -2.82 -0.03
C ILE A 6 -11.40 -1.82 -1.12
N ASN A 7 -12.63 -1.28 -1.08
CA ASN A 7 -12.98 -0.12 -1.90
C ASN A 7 -12.38 1.17 -1.28
N ALA A 8 -11.70 1.94 -2.12
CA ALA A 8 -11.01 3.17 -1.74
C ALA A 8 -11.47 4.37 -2.59
N GLY A 9 -12.78 4.47 -2.86
CA GLY A 9 -13.35 5.54 -3.68
C GLY A 9 -13.19 5.23 -5.16
N GLU A 10 -12.39 6.03 -5.87
CA GLU A 10 -12.06 5.81 -7.30
C GLU A 10 -11.04 4.66 -7.52
N PHE A 11 -10.51 4.11 -6.42
CA PHE A 11 -9.53 3.04 -6.44
C PHE A 11 -10.06 1.78 -5.76
N TYR A 12 -9.48 0.66 -6.17
CA TYR A 12 -9.73 -0.65 -5.60
C TYR A 12 -8.44 -1.26 -5.06
N LEU A 13 -8.43 -1.70 -3.80
CA LEU A 13 -7.32 -2.39 -3.19
C LEU A 13 -7.58 -3.90 -3.23
N ARG A 14 -6.66 -4.66 -3.82
CA ARG A 14 -6.73 -6.12 -3.85
C ARG A 14 -5.34 -6.73 -3.66
N GLN A 15 -5.29 -8.03 -3.40
CA GLN A 15 -4.03 -8.78 -3.44
C GLN A 15 -3.32 -8.56 -4.78
N LEU A 16 -1.98 -8.48 -4.75
CA LEU A 16 -1.18 -8.49 -5.97
C LEU A 16 -1.28 -9.87 -6.63
N ARG A 17 -1.29 -9.91 -7.97
CA ARG A 17 -1.47 -11.14 -8.76
C ARG A 17 -0.50 -11.23 -9.93
N ALA A 18 -0.10 -12.45 -10.24
CA ALA A 18 0.75 -12.81 -11.37
C ALA A 18 0.25 -14.13 -11.96
N ASP A 19 -0.98 -14.12 -12.46
CA ASP A 19 -1.66 -15.29 -13.04
C ASP A 19 -2.16 -14.99 -14.48
N ASP A 20 -2.87 -15.95 -15.07
CA ASP A 20 -3.38 -15.88 -16.45
C ASP A 20 -4.52 -14.87 -16.64
N ARG A 21 -5.14 -14.41 -15.55
CA ARG A 21 -6.26 -13.47 -15.57
C ARG A 21 -5.79 -12.05 -15.26
N ILE A 22 -4.90 -11.91 -14.27
CA ILE A 22 -4.37 -10.64 -13.80
C ILE A 22 -2.87 -10.79 -13.55
N ASP A 23 -2.09 -9.95 -14.23
CA ASP A 23 -0.64 -9.90 -14.07
C ASP A 23 -0.17 -8.47 -13.78
N ASP A 24 0.11 -8.19 -12.51
CA ASP A 24 0.59 -6.88 -12.05
C ASP A 24 2.06 -6.65 -12.38
N ARG A 25 2.83 -7.69 -12.73
CA ARG A 25 4.29 -7.60 -12.87
C ARG A 25 4.69 -6.53 -13.87
N GLY A 26 3.99 -6.44 -15.00
CA GLY A 26 4.23 -5.42 -16.02
C GLY A 26 4.08 -3.99 -15.49
N ALA A 27 3.07 -3.75 -14.65
CA ALA A 27 2.85 -2.43 -14.04
C ALA A 27 3.91 -2.11 -12.97
N LEU A 28 4.30 -3.09 -12.15
CA LEU A 28 5.35 -2.91 -11.13
C LEU A 28 6.71 -2.63 -11.75
N VAL A 29 7.05 -3.31 -12.84
CA VAL A 29 8.29 -3.06 -13.61
C VAL A 29 8.21 -1.73 -14.34
N GLY A 30 7.12 -1.46 -15.07
CA GLY A 30 6.92 -0.22 -15.82
C GLY A 30 6.94 1.02 -14.92
N GLY A 31 6.48 0.90 -13.67
CA GLY A 31 6.55 1.97 -12.67
C GLY A 31 7.89 2.05 -11.93
N GLY A 32 8.77 1.05 -12.06
CA GLY A 32 10.08 1.02 -11.42
C GLY A 32 10.06 0.58 -9.94
N LEU A 33 9.01 -0.12 -9.48
CA LEU A 33 9.04 -0.77 -8.16
C LEU A 33 9.96 -2.02 -8.19
N CYS A 34 9.93 -2.76 -9.28
CA CYS A 34 10.71 -3.97 -9.48
C CYS A 34 11.61 -3.81 -10.72
N ALA A 35 12.80 -4.42 -10.69
CA ALA A 35 13.78 -4.29 -11.76
C ALA A 35 13.35 -4.99 -13.06
N ASP A 36 12.70 -6.15 -12.93
CA ASP A 36 12.25 -7.00 -14.03
C ASP A 36 11.05 -7.87 -13.60
N LEU A 37 10.53 -8.68 -14.53
CA LEU A 37 9.35 -9.53 -14.30
C LEU A 37 9.61 -10.65 -13.28
N ASP A 38 10.85 -11.12 -13.15
CA ASP A 38 11.20 -12.17 -12.19
C ASP A 38 11.23 -11.59 -10.77
N ALA A 39 11.86 -10.41 -10.59
CA ALA A 39 11.83 -9.67 -9.34
C ALA A 39 10.40 -9.28 -8.95
N ALA A 40 9.56 -8.88 -9.92
CA ALA A 40 8.16 -8.60 -9.67
C ALA A 40 7.37 -9.85 -9.26
N GLY A 41 7.62 -10.99 -9.91
CA GLY A 41 7.02 -12.28 -9.55
C GLY A 41 7.41 -12.70 -8.13
N ALA A 42 8.68 -12.60 -7.77
CA ALA A 42 9.17 -12.88 -6.42
C ALA A 42 8.55 -11.95 -5.38
N HIS A 43 8.46 -10.64 -5.68
CA HIS A 43 7.79 -9.67 -4.82
C HIS A 43 6.32 -10.06 -4.58
N ILE A 44 5.57 -10.40 -5.63
CA ILE A 44 4.14 -10.78 -5.51
C ILE A 44 3.98 -12.05 -4.68
N ALA A 45 4.82 -13.07 -4.91
CA ALA A 45 4.81 -14.31 -4.15
C ALA A 45 5.09 -14.07 -2.66
N GLU A 46 6.08 -13.23 -2.34
CA GLU A 46 6.41 -12.85 -0.96
C GLU A 46 5.24 -12.12 -0.27
N ARG A 47 4.61 -11.17 -0.97
CA ARG A 47 3.43 -10.47 -0.43
C ARG A 47 2.27 -11.42 -0.18
N ALA A 48 2.08 -12.44 -1.03
CA ALA A 48 1.05 -13.46 -0.84
C ALA A 48 1.35 -14.37 0.37
N ASP A 49 2.61 -14.75 0.58
CA ASP A 49 3.03 -15.51 1.75
C ASP A 49 2.81 -14.72 3.05
N GLN A 50 3.14 -13.42 3.06
CA GLN A 50 2.95 -12.53 4.21
C GLN A 50 1.49 -12.38 4.65
N TRP A 51 0.53 -12.51 3.72
CA TRP A 51 -0.89 -12.61 4.08
C TRP A 51 -1.19 -13.91 4.83
N HIS A 52 -0.62 -15.03 4.38
CA HIS A 52 -0.82 -16.35 4.98
C HIS A 52 -0.19 -16.44 6.37
N THR A 53 1.04 -15.95 6.52
CA THR A 53 1.80 -15.92 7.78
C THR A 53 1.38 -14.77 8.72
N GLU A 54 0.53 -13.87 8.25
CA GLU A 54 0.02 -12.70 8.98
C GLU A 54 1.14 -11.73 9.39
N GLU A 55 2.24 -11.72 8.66
CA GLU A 55 3.34 -10.77 8.87
C GLU A 55 3.00 -9.37 8.36
N ALA A 56 2.34 -9.30 7.19
CA ALA A 56 1.90 -8.06 6.60
C ALA A 56 0.72 -8.27 5.64
N CYS A 57 -0.17 -7.27 5.59
CA CYS A 57 -1.21 -7.16 4.58
C CYS A 57 -0.72 -6.22 3.48
N SER A 58 -0.74 -6.66 2.23
CA SER A 58 -0.31 -5.83 1.09
C SER A 58 -1.29 -5.86 -0.06
N TRP A 59 -1.52 -4.70 -0.66
CA TRP A 59 -2.49 -4.50 -1.73
C TRP A 59 -1.86 -3.81 -2.94
N ALA A 60 -2.19 -4.30 -4.13
CA ALA A 60 -2.17 -3.49 -5.34
C ALA A 60 -3.25 -2.41 -5.22
N VAL A 61 -2.85 -1.14 -5.40
CA VAL A 61 -3.77 -0.03 -5.59
C VAL A 61 -4.16 0.01 -7.05
N CYS A 62 -5.40 -0.29 -7.38
CA CYS A 62 -5.88 -0.40 -8.76
C CYS A 62 -6.79 0.76 -9.11
N ASP A 63 -6.62 1.30 -10.32
CA ASP A 63 -7.61 2.19 -10.93
C ASP A 63 -8.90 1.39 -11.19
N GLN A 64 -10.05 1.89 -10.70
CA GLN A 64 -11.29 1.12 -10.74
C GLN A 64 -11.87 0.96 -12.16
N LEU A 65 -11.55 1.86 -13.09
CA LEU A 65 -12.06 1.82 -14.46
C LEU A 65 -11.29 0.83 -15.33
N THR A 66 -9.98 0.79 -15.17
CA THR A 66 -9.07 -0.02 -16.01
C THR A 66 -8.62 -1.32 -15.34
N GLY A 67 -8.75 -1.43 -14.01
CA GLY A 67 -8.24 -2.56 -13.22
C GLY A 67 -6.71 -2.61 -13.12
N THR A 68 -6.00 -1.63 -13.69
CA THR A 68 -4.53 -1.60 -13.72
C THR A 68 -3.98 -1.21 -12.34
N ALA A 69 -2.95 -1.91 -11.88
CA ALA A 69 -2.21 -1.53 -10.68
C ALA A 69 -1.44 -0.21 -10.92
N VAL A 70 -1.75 0.79 -10.10
CA VAL A 70 -1.16 2.14 -10.12
C VAL A 70 -0.28 2.42 -8.91
N GLY A 71 -0.17 1.45 -8.00
CA GLY A 71 0.64 1.53 -6.79
C GLY A 71 0.54 0.27 -5.93
N VAL A 72 1.25 0.29 -4.82
CA VAL A 72 1.24 -0.76 -3.79
C VAL A 72 1.16 -0.08 -2.43
N ILE A 73 0.36 -0.62 -1.53
CA ILE A 73 0.31 -0.19 -0.12
C ILE A 73 0.37 -1.43 0.77
N SER A 74 1.15 -1.35 1.85
CA SER A 74 1.29 -2.43 2.81
C SER A 74 1.09 -1.93 4.24
N LEU A 75 0.64 -2.82 5.10
CA LEU A 75 0.51 -2.63 6.54
C LEU A 75 1.03 -3.88 7.26
N SER A 76 2.12 -3.74 8.01
CA SER A 76 2.67 -4.84 8.80
C SER A 76 1.79 -5.15 10.02
N ARG A 77 1.97 -6.34 10.61
CA ARG A 77 1.32 -6.73 11.87
C ARG A 77 1.67 -5.80 13.05
N THR A 78 2.82 -5.13 13.00
CA THR A 78 3.25 -4.14 14.00
C THR A 78 2.73 -2.73 13.72
N GLY A 79 1.96 -2.56 12.63
CA GLY A 79 1.37 -1.28 12.25
C GLY A 79 2.29 -0.37 11.45
N GLU A 80 3.32 -0.90 10.77
CA GLU A 80 4.14 -0.10 9.85
C GLU A 80 3.46 -0.03 8.47
N LEU A 81 3.22 1.18 7.98
CA LEU A 81 2.57 1.46 6.71
C LEU A 81 3.58 2.01 5.70
N ASP A 82 3.64 1.35 4.55
CA ASP A 82 4.39 1.81 3.38
C ASP A 82 3.47 1.96 2.18
N CYS A 83 3.68 3.03 1.41
CA CYS A 83 2.91 3.30 0.21
C CYS A 83 3.82 3.76 -0.91
N TRP A 84 3.74 3.05 -2.03
CA TRP A 84 4.40 3.41 -3.27
C TRP A 84 3.35 3.61 -4.36
N ILE A 85 3.44 4.72 -5.08
CA ILE A 85 2.61 5.01 -6.26
C ILE A 85 3.55 5.16 -7.45
N THR A 86 3.14 4.61 -8.60
CA THR A 86 3.84 4.75 -9.88
C THR A 86 4.20 6.22 -10.11
N PRO A 87 5.47 6.56 -10.38
CA PRO A 87 5.94 7.96 -10.45
C PRO A 87 5.07 8.89 -11.28
N ASP A 88 4.69 8.49 -12.50
CA ASP A 88 3.91 9.29 -13.45
C ASP A 88 2.43 9.50 -13.03
N LEU A 89 1.98 8.79 -11.99
CA LEU A 89 0.62 8.86 -11.46
C LEU A 89 0.53 9.60 -10.12
N ARG A 90 1.68 10.06 -9.59
CA ARG A 90 1.73 10.82 -8.34
C ARG A 90 1.04 12.19 -8.48
N GLY A 91 0.67 12.78 -7.35
CA GLY A 91 -0.01 14.08 -7.31
C GLY A 91 -1.53 14.03 -7.59
N LYS A 92 -2.07 12.86 -7.98
CA LYS A 92 -3.50 12.66 -8.29
C LYS A 92 -4.36 12.20 -7.10
N GLY A 93 -3.84 12.27 -5.86
CA GLY A 93 -4.58 11.87 -4.66
C GLY A 93 -4.66 10.37 -4.38
N ILE A 94 -4.03 9.53 -5.21
CA ILE A 94 -4.04 8.05 -5.10
C ILE A 94 -3.57 7.57 -3.72
N ALA A 95 -2.38 8.00 -3.31
CA ALA A 95 -1.79 7.63 -2.01
C ALA A 95 -2.70 8.01 -0.84
N THR A 96 -3.34 9.18 -0.89
CA THR A 96 -4.27 9.61 0.17
C THR A 96 -5.49 8.70 0.28
N HIS A 97 -6.09 8.29 -0.83
CA HIS A 97 -7.23 7.38 -0.83
C HIS A 97 -6.84 5.98 -0.33
N ALA A 98 -5.72 5.45 -0.83
CA ALA A 98 -5.20 4.15 -0.41
C ALA A 98 -4.85 4.13 1.09
N THR A 99 -4.10 5.12 1.57
CA THR A 99 -3.71 5.24 2.98
C THR A 99 -4.94 5.41 3.87
N ALA A 100 -5.92 6.25 3.51
CA ALA A 100 -7.14 6.39 4.29
C ALA A 100 -7.94 5.08 4.39
N ALA A 101 -8.00 4.29 3.32
CA ALA A 101 -8.66 2.98 3.32
C ALA A 101 -7.93 1.96 4.20
N VAL A 102 -6.60 1.85 4.08
CA VAL A 102 -5.78 0.94 4.88
C VAL A 102 -5.80 1.31 6.36
N LEU A 103 -5.87 2.60 6.71
CA LEU A 103 -6.02 3.03 8.11
C LEU A 103 -7.35 2.57 8.71
N ARG A 104 -8.46 2.65 7.96
CA ARG A 104 -9.75 2.11 8.42
C ARG A 104 -9.69 0.60 8.64
N PHE A 105 -9.00 -0.12 7.76
CA PHE A 105 -8.77 -1.55 7.92
C PHE A 105 -7.90 -1.86 9.14
N GLY A 106 -6.76 -1.20 9.30
CA GLY A 106 -5.83 -1.42 10.41
C GLY A 106 -6.44 -1.12 11.78
N PHE A 107 -7.16 -0.01 11.93
CA PHE A 107 -7.80 0.35 13.19
C PHE A 107 -9.14 -0.34 13.44
N GLY A 108 -9.88 -0.65 12.37
CA GLY A 108 -11.23 -1.23 12.47
C GLY A 108 -11.23 -2.74 12.52
N PHE A 109 -10.47 -3.39 11.64
CA PHE A 109 -10.47 -4.84 11.47
C PHE A 109 -9.30 -5.52 12.21
N LEU A 110 -8.08 -4.97 12.09
CA LEU A 110 -6.92 -5.52 12.80
C LEU A 110 -6.81 -5.06 14.26
N ASP A 111 -7.66 -4.12 14.68
CA ASP A 111 -7.68 -3.53 16.03
C ASP A 111 -6.32 -2.97 16.49
N LEU A 112 -5.51 -2.47 15.55
CA LEU A 112 -4.21 -1.89 15.88
C LEU A 112 -4.42 -0.61 16.72
N PRO A 113 -3.68 -0.41 17.82
CA PRO A 113 -3.79 0.82 18.61
C PRO A 113 -3.02 2.00 17.99
N LEU A 114 -2.04 1.69 17.12
CA LEU A 114 -1.07 2.62 16.56
C LEU A 114 -0.69 2.15 15.15
N ILE A 115 -0.59 3.10 14.21
CA ILE A 115 0.02 2.89 12.90
C ILE A 115 1.14 3.92 12.72
N THR A 116 2.26 3.48 12.16
CA THR A 116 3.44 4.30 11.90
C THR A 116 3.76 4.33 10.40
N ALA A 117 4.46 5.36 9.96
CA ALA A 117 4.97 5.47 8.60
C ALA A 117 6.30 6.23 8.60
N ARG A 118 7.14 5.98 7.59
CA ARG A 118 8.35 6.80 7.30
C ARG A 118 8.23 7.44 5.93
N PRO A 119 7.57 8.61 5.82
CA PRO A 119 7.41 9.29 4.54
C PRO A 119 8.78 9.66 3.92
N PRO A 120 9.13 9.18 2.72
CA PRO A 120 10.47 9.37 2.15
C PRO A 120 10.75 10.79 1.64
N ASP A 121 9.70 11.56 1.35
CA ASP A 121 9.80 12.91 0.79
C ASP A 121 8.67 13.83 1.28
N ASP A 122 8.71 15.10 0.91
CA ASP A 122 7.71 16.09 1.32
C ASP A 122 6.32 15.81 0.74
N ALA A 123 6.22 15.12 -0.40
CA ALA A 123 4.93 14.74 -0.96
C ALA A 123 4.26 13.66 -0.10
N ALA A 124 5.02 12.65 0.31
CA ALA A 124 4.58 11.62 1.23
C ALA A 124 4.25 12.20 2.61
N ARG A 125 5.02 13.17 3.13
CA ARG A 125 4.69 13.87 4.39
C ARG A 125 3.34 14.59 4.32
N ARG A 126 3.04 15.24 3.18
CA ARG A 126 1.72 15.86 2.96
C ARG A 126 0.60 14.82 2.94
N VAL A 127 0.84 13.64 2.36
CA VAL A 127 -0.13 12.53 2.40
C VAL A 127 -0.33 12.04 3.83
N ALA A 128 0.74 11.80 4.58
CA ALA A 128 0.69 11.36 5.97
C ALA A 128 -0.09 12.37 6.85
N ALA A 129 0.23 13.65 6.75
CA ALA A 129 -0.48 14.72 7.47
C ALA A 129 -1.98 14.76 7.12
N LYS A 130 -2.34 14.68 5.83
CA LYS A 130 -3.74 14.60 5.39
C LYS A 130 -4.47 13.38 5.94
N CYS A 131 -3.75 12.29 6.16
CA CYS A 131 -4.29 11.06 6.73
C CYS A 131 -4.27 11.03 8.26
N GLY A 132 -3.92 12.15 8.92
CA GLY A 132 -3.97 12.29 10.37
C GLY A 132 -2.74 11.74 11.11
N PHE A 133 -1.63 11.48 10.41
CA PHE A 133 -0.37 11.20 11.07
C PHE A 133 0.28 12.49 11.60
N THR A 134 1.01 12.36 12.70
CA THR A 134 1.84 13.41 13.30
C THR A 134 3.30 12.99 13.31
N ALA A 135 4.22 13.92 13.06
CA ALA A 135 5.65 13.65 13.14
C ALA A 135 6.07 13.48 14.61
N GLU A 136 6.70 12.35 14.94
CA GLU A 136 7.28 12.12 16.26
C GLU A 136 8.80 12.28 16.22
N GLY A 137 9.26 13.40 16.79
CA GLY A 137 10.69 13.63 17.02
C GLY A 137 11.56 13.66 15.76
N PRO A 138 12.89 13.65 15.93
CA PRO A 138 13.84 13.83 14.83
C PRO A 138 14.05 12.57 13.98
N LEU A 139 13.49 11.42 14.36
CA LEU A 139 13.74 10.13 13.72
C LEU A 139 12.95 9.91 12.43
N GLY A 140 12.11 10.87 12.02
CA GLY A 140 11.34 10.81 10.77
C GLY A 140 10.21 9.78 10.79
N VAL A 141 9.87 9.22 11.95
CA VAL A 141 8.70 8.36 12.14
C VAL A 141 7.49 9.25 12.32
N TRP A 142 6.43 8.95 11.58
CA TRP A 142 5.13 9.57 11.71
C TRP A 142 4.18 8.57 12.32
N THR A 143 3.39 8.99 13.30
CA THR A 143 2.50 8.12 14.06
C THR A 143 1.05 8.57 13.91
N ARG A 144 0.14 7.61 13.94
CA ARG A 144 -1.29 7.83 14.03
C ARG A 144 -1.86 6.86 15.04
N LEU A 145 -2.46 7.39 16.10
CA LEU A 145 -3.24 6.62 17.05
C LEU A 145 -4.66 6.41 16.50
N ARG A 146 -5.33 5.37 17.00
CA ARG A 146 -6.71 5.02 16.65
C ARG A 146 -7.70 6.17 16.85
#